data_AF-A0A533RW62-F1
#
_entry.id   AF-A0A533RW62-F1
#
_cell.length_a   1.000
_cell.length_b   1.000
_cell.length_c   1.000
_cell.angle_alpha   90.00
_cell.angle_beta   90.00
_cell.angle_gamma   90.00
#
_symmetry.space_group_name_H-M   'P 1'
#
loop_
_entity.id
_entity.type
_entity.pdbx_description
1 polymer ?
#
loop_
_entity_poly.entity_id
_entity_poly.type
_entity_poly.pdbx_seq_one_letter_code
_entity_poly.pdbx_strand_id
1 'polypeptide(L)' 'SFECKGCSNLCEVIEIAHDGQIIARWGDRCGKWESLAG' A
#
# COMPACT_ATOMS: atom_id res chain seq x y z
N SER A 1 -4.19 8.31 -1.15
CA SER A 1 -3.97 7.08 -1.92
C SER A 1 -2.94 7.35 -3.00
N PHE A 2 -2.38 6.31 -3.61
CA PHE A 2 -1.47 6.44 -4.75
C PHE A 2 -1.58 5.21 -5.67
N GLU A 3 -1.18 5.36 -6.94
CA GLU A 3 -1.13 4.26 -7.90
C GLU A 3 0.22 3.52 -7.82
N CYS A 4 0.17 2.19 -7.68
CA CYS A 4 1.36 1.36 -7.66
C CYS A 4 1.98 1.24 -9.06
N LYS A 5 3.00 2.06 -9.33
CA LYS A 5 3.81 2.00 -10.57
C LYS A 5 4.64 0.72 -10.74
N GLY A 6 4.63 -0.15 -9.72
CA GLY A 6 5.37 -1.40 -9.71
C GLY A 6 4.62 -2.59 -10.31
N CYS A 7 3.33 -2.48 -10.65
CA CYS A 7 2.55 -3.59 -11.19
C CYS A 7 1.83 -3.18 -12.48
N SER A 8 1.59 -4.14 -13.37
CA SER A 8 0.95 -3.91 -14.67
C SER A 8 -0.49 -3.37 -14.55
N ASN A 9 -1.13 -3.63 -13.41
CA ASN A 9 -2.50 -3.20 -13.13
C ASN A 9 -2.58 -1.84 -12.46
N LEU A 10 -1.43 -1.19 -12.18
CA LEU A 10 -1.35 0.09 -11.47
C LEU A 10 -2.30 0.17 -10.27
N CYS A 11 -2.32 -0.88 -9.43
CA CYS A 11 -3.33 -0.98 -8.38
C CYS A 11 -3.30 0.26 -7.48
N GLU A 12 -4.49 0.74 -7.13
CA GLU A 12 -4.62 1.86 -6.20
C GLU A 12 -4.38 1.34 -4.78
N VAL A 13 -3.44 1.98 -4.10
CA VAL A 13 -3.09 1.70 -2.72
C VAL A 13 -3.59 2.85 -1.85
N ILE A 14 -4.38 2.52 -0.84
CA ILE A 14 -4.74 3.45 0.22
C ILE A 14 -3.77 3.26 1.37
N GLU A 15 -3.30 4.37 1.95
CA GLU A 15 -2.35 4.39 3.06
C GLU A 15 -2.90 5.26 4.19
N ILE A 16 -2.86 4.76 5.42
CA ILE A 16 -3.07 5.55 6.63
C ILE A 16 -1.72 5.74 7.32
N ALA A 17 -1.41 7.00 7.60
CA ALA A 17 -0.30 7.38 8.45
C ALA A 17 -0.79 8.09 9.73
N HIS A 18 -0.14 7.78 10.85
CA HIS A 18 -0.31 8.45 12.14
C HIS A 18 1.07 8.85 12.65
N ASP A 19 1.26 10.10 13.04
CA ASP A 19 2.55 10.66 13.49
C ASP A 19 3.72 10.39 12.52
N GLY A 20 3.43 10.43 11.21
CA GLY A 20 4.43 10.16 10.16
C GLY A 20 4.78 8.69 9.98
N GLN A 21 4.19 7.77 10.75
CA GLN A 21 4.34 6.33 10.60
C GLN A 21 3.15 5.74 9.86
N ILE A 22 3.44 4.82 8.95
CA ILE A 22 2.40 4.15 8.16
C ILE A 22 1.89 2.97 8.98
N ILE A 23 0.62 3.03 9.37
CA ILE A 23 -0.01 2.06 10.27
C ILE A 23 -0.92 1.06 9.54
N ALA A 24 -1.37 1.40 8.33
CA ALA A 24 -2.18 0.50 7.52
C ALA A 24 -2.06 0.82 6.03
N ARG A 25 -2.13 -0.22 5.20
CA ARG A 25 -2.34 -0.14 3.75
C ARG A 25 -3.34 -1.18 3.30
N TRP A 26 -4.11 -0.85 2.27
CA TRP A 26 -5.01 -1.79 1.60
C TRP A 26 -5.21 -1.40 0.13
N GLY A 27 -5.83 -2.30 -0.64
CA GLY A 27 -6.07 -2.12 -2.08
C GLY A 27 -4.91 -2.60 -2.97
N ASP A 28 -3.80 -3.04 -2.38
CA ASP A 28 -2.63 -3.51 -3.12
C ASP A 28 -2.83 -4.92 -3.68
N ARG A 29 -3.42 -5.01 -4.87
CA ARG A 29 -3.65 -6.30 -5.54
C ARG A 29 -2.39 -7.09 -5.91
N CYS A 30 -1.21 -6.46 -5.83
CA CYS A 30 0.06 -7.07 -6.20
C CYS A 30 0.89 -7.56 -4.99
N GLY A 31 0.43 -7.32 -3.77
CA GLY A 31 1.13 -7.72 -2.54
C GLY A 31 2.44 -6.96 -2.26
N LYS A 32 2.81 -5.97 -3.08
CA LYS A 32 4.06 -5.21 -2.88
C LYS A 32 4.04 -4.32 -1.63
N TRP A 33 2.86 -4.03 -1.13
CA TRP A 33 2.66 -3.08 -0.03
C TRP A 33 2.01 -3.75 1.18
N GLU A 34 1.87 -5.07 1.16
CA GLU A 34 1.51 -5.86 2.33
C GLU A 34 2.51 -5.56 3.44
N SER A 35 2.00 -5.12 4.58
CA SER A 35 2.81 -5.02 5.79
C SER A 35 3.20 -6.45 6.16
N LEU A 36 4.49 -6.77 6.16
CA LEU A 36 5.01 -7.96 6.82
C LEU A 36 4.72 -7.80 8.32
N ALA A 37 3.51 -8.12 8.74
CA ALA A 37 3.19 -8.40 10.12
C ALA A 37 3.93 -9.71 10.45
N GLY A 38 5.19 -9.56 10.85
CA GLY A 38 5.95 -10.60 11.55
C GLY A 38 5.46 -10.72 12.98
#